data_AF-A0A7W1HTX4-F1
#
_entry.id   AF-A0A7W1HTX4-F1
#
_cell.length_a   1.000
_cell.length_b   1.000
_cell.length_c   1.000
_cell.angle_alpha   90.00
_cell.angle_beta   90.00
_cell.angle_gamma   90.00
#
_symmetry.space_group_name_H-M   'P 1'
#
loop_
_entity.id
_entity.type
_entity.pdbx_description
1 polymer ?
#
loop_
_entity_poly.entity_id
_entity_poly.type
_entity_poly.pdbx_seq_one_letter_code
_entity_poly.pdbx_strand_id
1 'polypeptide(L)'
;MEHRIFGTENEYGVTCTFRGQRRLSPDEVARYLFRRVVSWGRSSNVFLENGARLYLDVGSHPEYATPECDSIYDLVVHDKAGERILESLLKAAEARLREEGISGDIFLFKNNTDSAGNSYGSHENYLVSRYGEFGRLAEVMIPFLVSRQIFAGGGKVLQTARGAMFCISQRAEHIWEGVSSATTRSRPIINTRDEPHADAEKYRRLHVIVGDSNMNEWASYLKIGSTALLLRMVEEGVQIRDMTLENPIRAIREISHDTSCRRKVRLANGREVSALDMQREYLDKALRWVEQRDDHVLKEVAAMWEHALEGLAGDQMTLRSQVDWIAKRDLVEKYRERHGLSLAHPRIALVDLSYHDVNRKRGLYYLLERRGLAERMCDEQDIQTATQ
;
A
#
# COMPACT_ATOMS: atom_id res chain seq x y z
N MET A 1 -0.50 -14.72 18.93
CA MET A 1 -0.79 -13.49 19.70
C MET A 1 -2.22 -13.05 19.39
N GLU A 2 -3.08 -12.85 20.39
CA GLU A 2 -4.51 -12.54 20.18
C GLU A 2 -4.73 -11.07 19.78
N HIS A 3 -4.19 -10.13 20.56
CA HIS A 3 -4.15 -8.70 20.21
C HIS A 3 -2.77 -8.35 19.65
N ARG A 4 -2.71 -7.87 18.42
CA ARG A 4 -1.45 -7.48 17.74
C ARG A 4 -1.46 -5.98 17.49
N ILE A 5 -0.33 -5.32 17.73
CA ILE A 5 -0.13 -3.93 17.33
C ILE A 5 0.28 -3.85 15.86
N PHE A 6 -0.37 -2.95 15.14
CA PHE A 6 -0.16 -2.62 13.75
C PHE A 6 0.22 -1.15 13.58
N GLY A 7 0.91 -0.84 12.48
CA GLY A 7 1.12 0.52 12.03
C GLY A 7 1.40 0.56 10.53
N THR A 8 1.12 1.68 9.88
CA THR A 8 1.54 1.93 8.50
C THR A 8 2.38 3.19 8.41
N GLU A 9 3.31 3.23 7.46
CA GLU A 9 4.12 4.40 7.12
C GLU A 9 3.92 4.66 5.63
N ASN A 10 3.33 5.80 5.27
CA ASN A 10 3.09 6.16 3.87
C ASN A 10 3.85 7.41 3.51
N GLU A 11 4.73 7.30 2.51
CA GLU A 11 5.33 8.44 1.84
C GLU A 11 4.41 8.94 0.72
N TYR A 12 4.33 10.26 0.56
CA TYR A 12 3.49 10.91 -0.43
C TYR A 12 4.33 11.61 -1.50
N GLY A 13 4.05 11.31 -2.77
CA GLY A 13 4.62 12.04 -3.90
C GLY A 13 4.09 13.47 -3.93
N VAL A 14 4.96 14.46 -4.17
CA VAL A 14 4.58 15.88 -4.19
C VAL A 14 5.06 16.58 -5.45
N THR A 15 4.19 17.41 -6.05
CA THR A 15 4.57 18.27 -7.17
C THR A 15 3.74 19.54 -7.19
N CYS A 16 4.30 20.62 -7.74
CA CYS A 16 3.58 21.86 -7.99
C CYS A 16 3.73 22.23 -9.46
N THR A 17 2.61 22.42 -10.15
CA THR A 17 2.59 22.70 -11.57
C THR A 17 1.78 23.97 -11.89
N PHE A 18 2.18 24.66 -12.94
CA PHE A 18 1.43 25.78 -13.50
C PHE A 18 1.44 25.65 -15.02
N ARG A 19 0.26 25.60 -15.64
CA ARG A 19 0.09 25.42 -17.10
C ARG A 19 0.89 24.23 -17.66
N GLY A 20 0.93 23.12 -16.93
CA GLY A 20 1.62 21.88 -17.34
C GLY A 20 3.13 21.89 -17.15
N GLN A 21 3.72 22.94 -16.58
CA GLN A 21 5.14 23.00 -16.25
C GLN A 21 5.35 22.96 -14.73
N ARG A 22 6.41 22.30 -14.28
CA ARG A 22 6.80 22.31 -12.86
C ARG A 22 7.11 23.74 -12.43
N ARG A 23 6.43 24.23 -11.41
CA ARG A 23 6.56 25.60 -10.90
C ARG A 23 7.52 25.69 -9.72
N LEU A 24 7.46 24.71 -8.83
CA LEU A 24 8.32 24.60 -7.65
C LEU A 24 8.95 23.20 -7.60
N SER A 25 10.16 23.11 -7.05
CA SER A 25 10.78 21.83 -6.73
C SER A 25 10.03 21.11 -5.59
N PRO A 26 10.13 19.78 -5.48
CA PRO A 26 9.54 19.03 -4.36
C PRO A 26 9.93 19.60 -2.99
N ASP A 27 11.21 19.97 -2.81
CA ASP A 27 11.72 20.59 -1.57
C ASP A 27 11.03 21.91 -1.23
N GLU A 28 10.79 22.76 -2.23
CA GLU A 28 10.08 24.03 -2.02
C GLU A 28 8.63 23.78 -1.63
N VAL A 29 7.95 22.85 -2.30
CA VAL A 29 6.57 22.49 -1.98
C VAL A 29 6.47 21.89 -0.58
N ALA A 30 7.39 20.99 -0.22
CA ALA A 30 7.49 20.39 1.10
C ALA A 30 7.63 21.47 2.19
N ARG A 31 8.46 22.50 1.96
CA ARG A 31 8.57 23.65 2.89
C ARG A 31 7.25 24.42 3.03
N TYR A 32 6.48 24.62 1.96
CA TYR A 32 5.16 25.26 2.06
C TYR A 32 4.18 24.42 2.88
N LEU A 33 4.13 23.11 2.61
CA LEU A 33 3.27 22.16 3.34
C LEU A 33 3.63 22.12 4.83
N PHE A 34 4.93 22.01 5.16
CA PHE A 34 5.40 21.84 6.53
C PHE A 34 5.61 23.15 7.27
N ARG A 35 5.42 24.33 6.67
CA ARG A 35 5.56 25.62 7.39
C ARG A 35 4.62 25.68 8.61
N ARG A 36 3.41 25.10 8.51
CA ARG A 36 2.49 24.98 9.66
C ARG A 36 2.99 23.95 10.68
N VAL A 37 3.49 22.82 10.22
CA VAL A 37 4.05 21.75 11.07
C VAL A 37 5.25 22.24 11.88
N VAL A 38 6.17 22.96 11.24
CA VAL A 38 7.32 23.60 11.90
C VAL A 38 6.87 24.63 12.92
N SER A 39 5.77 25.36 12.66
CA SER A 39 5.22 26.27 13.67
C SER A 39 4.63 25.55 14.90
N TRP A 40 4.16 24.30 14.74
CA TRP A 40 3.66 23.47 15.85
C TRP A 40 4.78 22.89 16.71
N GLY A 41 5.77 22.25 16.09
CA GLY A 41 6.79 21.46 16.81
C GLY A 41 8.22 21.96 16.72
N ARG A 42 8.47 23.12 16.08
CA ARG A 42 9.81 23.66 15.75
C ARG A 42 10.71 22.72 14.93
N SER A 43 10.12 21.67 14.35
CA SER A 43 10.79 20.60 13.61
C SER A 43 9.94 20.20 12.42
N SER A 44 10.57 19.70 11.35
CA SER A 44 9.89 19.05 10.23
C SER A 44 9.58 17.57 10.49
N ASN A 45 9.76 17.12 11.74
CA ASN A 45 9.44 15.79 12.25
C ASN A 45 8.74 15.98 13.60
N VAL A 46 7.45 15.68 13.65
CA VAL A 46 6.60 15.91 14.81
C VAL A 46 5.69 14.71 15.07
N PHE A 47 5.30 14.55 16.33
CA PHE A 47 4.15 13.73 16.71
C PHE A 47 2.92 14.63 16.75
N LEU A 48 1.80 14.13 16.25
CA LEU A 48 0.50 14.81 16.22
C LEU A 48 -0.32 14.44 17.46
N GLU A 49 -1.39 15.20 17.72
CA GLU A 49 -2.27 14.99 18.88
C GLU A 49 -2.96 13.61 18.82
N ASN A 50 -3.29 13.14 17.61
CA ASN A 50 -3.83 11.80 17.36
C ASN A 50 -2.82 10.64 17.53
N GLY A 51 -1.59 10.92 18.01
CA GLY A 51 -0.52 9.94 18.21
C GLY A 51 0.28 9.58 16.95
N ALA A 52 -0.15 10.01 15.77
CA ALA A 52 0.59 9.78 14.52
C ALA A 52 1.92 10.54 14.50
N ARG A 53 2.84 10.10 13.65
CA ARG A 53 4.07 10.83 13.35
C ARG A 53 4.01 11.39 11.92
N LEU A 54 4.29 12.68 11.78
CA LEU A 54 4.34 13.38 10.50
C LEU A 54 5.71 14.00 10.30
N TYR A 55 6.39 13.64 9.21
CA TYR A 55 7.72 14.15 8.93
C TYR A 55 8.05 14.27 7.45
N LEU A 56 9.19 14.89 7.13
CA LEU A 56 9.79 14.87 5.80
C LEU A 56 10.87 13.80 5.75
N ASP A 57 10.69 12.79 4.89
CA ASP A 57 11.68 11.72 4.70
C ASP A 57 12.68 12.07 3.58
N VAL A 58 13.59 11.12 3.30
CA VAL A 58 14.60 11.23 2.24
C VAL A 58 13.93 11.56 0.90
N GLY A 59 14.43 12.61 0.24
CA GLY A 59 13.85 13.10 -1.02
C GLY A 59 12.70 14.09 -0.83
N SER A 60 12.49 14.58 0.40
CA SER A 60 11.48 15.59 0.75
C SER A 60 10.03 15.15 0.53
N HIS A 61 9.79 13.83 0.59
CA HIS A 61 8.43 13.30 0.63
C HIS A 61 7.82 13.54 2.02
N PRO A 62 6.61 14.13 2.11
CA PRO A 62 5.81 14.03 3.32
C PRO A 62 5.56 12.56 3.65
N GLU A 63 5.85 12.17 4.88
CA GLU A 63 5.59 10.83 5.38
C GLU A 63 4.68 10.91 6.60
N TYR A 64 3.61 10.12 6.57
CA TYR A 64 2.67 9.95 7.67
C TYR A 64 2.75 8.51 8.17
N ALA A 65 3.17 8.33 9.42
CA ALA A 65 3.10 7.07 10.13
C ALA A 65 1.92 7.10 11.11
N THR A 66 1.04 6.10 11.05
CA THR A 66 -0.13 6.00 11.92
C THR A 66 0.30 5.89 13.40
N PRO A 67 -0.58 6.23 14.36
CA PRO A 67 -0.41 5.73 15.71
C PRO A 67 -0.45 4.20 15.71
N GLU A 68 0.04 3.60 16.80
CA GLU A 68 -0.13 2.18 17.08
C GLU A 68 -1.61 1.82 17.20
N CYS A 69 -2.08 0.89 16.37
CA CYS A 69 -3.46 0.41 16.38
C CYS A 69 -3.48 -1.09 16.74
N ASP A 70 -4.46 -1.55 17.52
CA ASP A 70 -4.67 -2.98 17.80
C ASP A 70 -5.88 -3.58 17.07
N SER A 71 -6.56 -2.75 16.27
CA SER A 71 -7.67 -3.10 15.38
C SER A 71 -7.30 -2.80 13.93
N ILE A 72 -7.69 -3.70 13.02
CA ILE A 72 -7.49 -3.49 11.57
C ILE A 72 -8.34 -2.30 11.09
N TYR A 73 -9.57 -2.17 11.61
CA TYR A 73 -10.46 -1.05 11.28
C TYR A 73 -9.82 0.28 11.66
N ASP A 74 -9.35 0.40 12.91
CA ASP A 74 -8.75 1.65 13.42
C ASP A 74 -7.49 2.01 12.65
N LEU A 75 -6.68 1.02 12.25
CA LEU A 75 -5.52 1.27 11.41
C LEU A 75 -5.90 1.89 10.05
N VAL A 76 -6.94 1.35 9.39
CA VAL A 76 -7.41 1.89 8.11
C VAL A 76 -8.03 3.28 8.29
N VAL A 77 -8.76 3.50 9.39
CA VAL A 77 -9.29 4.81 9.77
C VAL A 77 -8.17 5.83 9.96
N HIS A 78 -7.11 5.48 10.70
CA HIS A 78 -5.98 6.38 10.95
C HIS A 78 -5.11 6.61 9.71
N ASP A 79 -4.97 5.61 8.84
CA ASP A 79 -4.34 5.77 7.52
C ASP A 79 -5.12 6.78 6.66
N LYS A 80 -6.46 6.70 6.66
CA LYS A 80 -7.32 7.67 5.98
C LYS A 80 -7.31 9.05 6.64
N ALA A 81 -7.19 9.11 7.97
CA ALA A 81 -7.01 10.37 8.70
C ALA A 81 -5.72 11.09 8.26
N GLY A 82 -4.64 10.35 8.01
CA GLY A 82 -3.41 10.87 7.43
C GLY A 82 -3.64 11.59 6.08
N GLU A 83 -4.44 11.00 5.20
CA GLU A 83 -4.83 11.64 3.94
C GLU A 83 -5.62 12.95 4.17
N ARG A 84 -6.50 13.00 5.17
CA ARG A 84 -7.26 14.22 5.52
C ARG A 84 -6.36 15.32 6.07
N ILE A 85 -5.40 14.96 6.93
CA ILE A 85 -4.41 15.89 7.50
C ILE A 85 -3.56 16.48 6.36
N LEU A 86 -3.04 15.63 5.46
CA LEU A 86 -2.25 16.08 4.31
C LEU A 86 -3.06 16.92 3.32
N GLU A 87 -4.33 16.57 3.05
CA GLU A 87 -5.24 17.40 2.25
C GLU A 87 -5.46 18.78 2.90
N SER A 88 -5.54 18.86 4.22
CA SER A 88 -5.65 20.14 4.96
C SER A 88 -4.38 20.98 4.81
N LEU A 89 -3.20 20.37 4.96
CA LEU A 89 -1.90 21.04 4.75
C LEU A 89 -1.75 21.53 3.30
N LEU A 90 -2.21 20.74 2.33
CA LEU A 90 -2.24 21.09 0.92
C LEU A 90 -3.04 22.38 0.69
N LYS A 91 -4.28 22.45 1.20
CA LYS A 91 -5.15 23.63 1.08
C LYS A 91 -4.52 24.87 1.70
N ALA A 92 -3.87 24.72 2.85
CA ALA A 92 -3.16 25.81 3.50
C ALA A 92 -1.94 26.30 2.70
N ALA A 93 -1.17 25.37 2.12
CA ALA A 93 -0.04 25.69 1.26
C ALA A 93 -0.48 26.43 -0.02
N GLU A 94 -1.54 25.96 -0.68
CA GLU A 94 -2.09 26.62 -1.87
C GLU A 94 -2.63 28.03 -1.58
N ALA A 95 -3.25 28.24 -0.41
CA ALA A 95 -3.69 29.57 0.01
C ALA A 95 -2.51 30.54 0.14
N ARG A 96 -1.40 30.08 0.75
CA ARG A 96 -0.18 30.88 0.91
C ARG A 96 0.51 31.17 -0.41
N LEU A 97 0.59 30.20 -1.31
CA LEU A 97 1.12 30.45 -2.66
C LEU A 97 0.34 31.58 -3.35
N ARG A 98 -0.99 31.59 -3.23
CA ARG A 98 -1.83 32.66 -3.77
C ARG A 98 -1.59 34.01 -3.10
N GLU A 99 -1.45 34.05 -1.77
CA GLU A 99 -1.12 35.27 -1.01
C GLU A 99 0.24 35.85 -1.43
N GLU A 100 1.23 35.00 -1.71
CA GLU A 100 2.56 35.40 -2.18
C GLU A 100 2.59 35.69 -3.70
N GLY A 101 1.44 35.66 -4.40
CA GLY A 101 1.33 35.94 -5.83
C GLY A 101 1.90 34.85 -6.74
N ILE A 102 2.12 33.64 -6.20
CA ILE A 102 2.65 32.49 -6.92
C ILE A 102 1.49 31.65 -7.46
N SER A 103 1.29 31.69 -8.77
CA SER A 103 0.33 30.79 -9.44
C SER A 103 0.90 29.38 -9.56
N GLY A 104 0.18 28.40 -9.02
CA GLY A 104 0.50 26.97 -9.15
C GLY A 104 -0.49 26.10 -8.38
N ASP A 105 -0.71 24.90 -8.89
CA ASP A 105 -1.53 23.86 -8.26
C ASP A 105 -0.60 22.82 -7.64
N ILE A 106 -0.78 22.54 -6.35
CA ILE A 106 0.00 21.52 -5.65
C ILE A 106 -0.75 20.20 -5.73
N PHE A 107 -0.05 19.10 -5.96
CA PHE A 107 -0.58 17.74 -5.96
C PHE A 107 0.17 16.88 -4.95
N LEU A 108 -0.59 16.05 -4.24
CA LEU A 108 -0.09 15.05 -3.31
C LEU A 108 -0.65 13.69 -3.70
N PHE A 109 0.24 12.72 -3.90
CA PHE A 109 -0.10 11.40 -4.40
C PHE A 109 0.24 10.34 -3.37
N LYS A 110 -0.75 9.52 -2.99
CA LYS A 110 -0.55 8.33 -2.18
C LYS A 110 -0.30 7.13 -3.10
N ASN A 111 0.92 7.07 -3.63
CA ASN A 111 1.39 6.04 -4.55
C ASN A 111 2.85 5.68 -4.22
N ASN A 112 3.55 4.99 -5.11
CA ASN A 112 4.92 4.50 -4.81
C ASN A 112 5.96 4.86 -5.87
N THR A 113 5.59 5.58 -6.93
CA THR A 113 6.50 5.90 -8.04
C THR A 113 6.24 7.30 -8.58
N ASP A 114 7.30 8.07 -8.86
CA ASP A 114 7.18 9.33 -9.60
C ASP A 114 7.35 9.12 -11.12
N SER A 115 7.21 10.20 -11.89
CA SER A 115 7.41 10.18 -13.34
C SER A 115 8.88 10.00 -13.76
N ALA A 116 9.84 10.19 -12.85
CA ALA A 116 11.27 9.99 -13.10
C ALA A 116 11.71 8.54 -12.81
N GLY A 117 10.81 7.69 -12.31
CA GLY A 117 11.09 6.30 -11.95
C GLY A 117 11.68 6.14 -10.55
N ASN A 118 11.72 7.20 -9.73
CA ASN A 118 12.04 7.05 -8.32
C ASN A 118 10.85 6.38 -7.62
N SER A 119 11.13 5.64 -6.56
CA SER A 119 10.10 4.99 -5.76
C SER A 119 10.27 5.28 -4.28
N TYR A 120 9.14 5.50 -3.62
CA TYR A 120 8.98 5.79 -2.19
C TYR A 120 8.06 4.76 -1.51
N GLY A 121 8.14 4.69 -0.19
CA GLY A 121 7.62 3.61 0.65
C GLY A 121 6.13 3.66 0.96
N SER A 122 5.55 2.47 1.04
CA SER A 122 4.35 2.13 1.82
C SER A 122 4.75 0.96 2.70
N HIS A 123 4.98 1.23 3.97
CA HIS A 123 5.46 0.23 4.90
C HIS A 123 4.34 -0.20 5.84
N GLU A 124 4.41 -1.46 6.23
CA GLU A 124 3.53 -2.06 7.22
C GLU A 124 4.39 -2.55 8.38
N ASN A 125 3.91 -2.31 9.59
CA ASN A 125 4.56 -2.69 10.83
C ASN A 125 3.64 -3.63 11.59
N TYR A 126 4.14 -4.80 11.96
CA TYR A 126 3.43 -5.78 12.76
C TYR A 126 4.25 -6.13 13.99
N LEU A 127 3.69 -5.96 15.18
CA LEU A 127 4.31 -6.48 16.40
C LEU A 127 4.26 -8.00 16.35
N VAL A 128 5.39 -8.68 16.45
CA VAL A 128 5.47 -10.15 16.47
C VAL A 128 6.17 -10.62 17.75
N SER A 129 5.84 -11.83 18.19
CA SER A 129 6.53 -12.46 19.32
C SER A 129 8.01 -12.69 18.99
N ARG A 130 8.88 -12.47 19.97
CA ARG A 130 10.30 -12.82 19.88
C ARG A 130 10.57 -14.31 20.12
N TYR A 131 9.60 -15.00 20.74
CA TYR A 131 9.64 -16.45 20.92
C TYR A 131 9.34 -17.16 19.61
N GLY A 132 10.27 -17.99 19.15
CA GLY A 132 10.21 -18.73 17.88
C GLY A 132 11.37 -18.40 16.94
N GLU A 133 11.44 -19.11 15.82
CA GLU A 133 12.49 -18.91 14.82
C GLU A 133 12.02 -17.89 13.78
N PHE A 134 12.62 -16.68 13.81
CA PHE A 134 12.32 -15.63 12.83
C PHE A 134 12.57 -16.07 11.37
N GLY A 135 13.56 -16.96 11.15
CA GLY A 135 13.81 -17.56 9.84
C GLY A 135 12.58 -18.30 9.29
N ARG A 136 11.95 -19.15 10.10
CA ARG A 136 10.72 -19.86 9.74
C ARG A 136 9.57 -18.90 9.44
N LEU A 137 9.46 -17.80 10.20
CA LEU A 137 8.46 -16.76 9.90
C LEU A 137 8.70 -16.17 8.51
N ALA A 138 9.94 -15.76 8.21
CA ALA A 138 10.30 -15.18 6.92
C ALA A 138 10.06 -16.16 5.75
N GLU A 139 10.37 -17.45 5.92
CA GLU A 139 10.13 -18.50 4.91
C GLU A 139 8.66 -18.63 4.51
N VAL A 140 7.74 -18.51 5.47
CA VAL A 140 6.29 -18.54 5.19
C VAL A 140 5.80 -17.19 4.66
N MET A 141 6.28 -16.08 5.23
CA MET A 141 5.76 -14.76 4.91
C MET A 141 6.22 -14.27 3.54
N ILE A 142 7.45 -14.55 3.10
CA ILE A 142 7.96 -14.03 1.81
C ILE A 142 7.09 -14.47 0.63
N PRO A 143 6.77 -15.76 0.42
CA PRO A 143 5.94 -16.15 -0.72
C PRO A 143 4.50 -15.62 -0.61
N PHE A 144 3.94 -15.53 0.59
CA PHE A 144 2.64 -14.88 0.83
C PHE A 144 2.68 -13.40 0.43
N LEU A 145 3.67 -12.65 0.91
CA LEU A 145 3.83 -11.22 0.63
C LEU A 145 4.10 -10.94 -0.87
N VAL A 146 4.81 -11.83 -1.55
CA VAL A 146 5.04 -11.74 -3.00
C VAL A 146 3.75 -11.98 -3.79
N SER A 147 2.90 -12.90 -3.36
CA SER A 147 1.68 -13.28 -4.09
C SER A 147 0.45 -12.44 -3.72
N ARG A 148 0.38 -11.84 -2.51
CA ARG A 148 -0.77 -11.02 -2.07
C ARG A 148 -1.01 -9.77 -2.93
N GLN A 149 -0.03 -9.35 -3.72
CA GLN A 149 -0.19 -8.21 -4.64
C GLN A 149 -1.39 -8.38 -5.59
N ILE A 150 -1.84 -9.62 -5.88
CA ILE A 150 -2.99 -9.86 -6.76
C ILE A 150 -4.29 -9.24 -6.25
N PHE A 151 -4.46 -9.04 -4.94
CA PHE A 151 -5.59 -8.30 -4.35
C PHE A 151 -5.18 -7.00 -3.66
N ALA A 152 -3.89 -6.81 -3.34
CA ALA A 152 -3.37 -5.63 -2.64
C ALA A 152 -2.62 -4.62 -3.54
N GLY A 153 -2.46 -4.90 -4.84
CA GLY A 153 -1.72 -4.05 -5.77
C GLY A 153 -2.43 -2.74 -6.09
N GLY A 154 -1.67 -1.64 -6.16
CA GLY A 154 -2.16 -0.30 -6.50
C GLY A 154 -2.21 -0.02 -8.01
N GLY A 155 -1.69 -0.92 -8.84
CA GLY A 155 -1.66 -0.82 -10.30
C GLY A 155 -0.64 0.18 -10.83
N LYS A 156 -0.03 -0.11 -11.98
CA LYS A 156 0.91 0.80 -12.64
C LYS A 156 0.84 0.69 -14.16
N VAL A 157 0.88 1.82 -14.85
CA VAL A 157 1.27 1.82 -16.27
C VAL A 157 2.78 1.94 -16.36
N LEU A 158 3.45 0.82 -16.63
CA LEU A 158 4.90 0.71 -16.70
C LEU A 158 5.38 0.93 -18.13
N GLN A 159 6.37 1.80 -18.30
CA GLN A 159 7.10 1.95 -19.57
C GLN A 159 8.26 0.97 -19.59
N THR A 160 8.27 0.03 -20.54
CA THR A 160 9.39 -0.91 -20.74
C THR A 160 10.05 -0.66 -22.09
N ALA A 161 11.26 -1.22 -22.29
CA ALA A 161 11.92 -1.21 -23.59
C ALA A 161 11.10 -1.90 -24.71
N ARG A 162 10.13 -2.75 -24.35
CA ARG A 162 9.25 -3.46 -25.29
C ARG A 162 7.90 -2.76 -25.50
N GLY A 163 7.68 -1.61 -24.85
CA GLY A 163 6.42 -0.87 -24.87
C GLY A 163 5.80 -0.73 -23.49
N ALA A 164 4.73 0.08 -23.43
CA ALA A 164 3.97 0.26 -22.21
C ALA A 164 3.11 -0.97 -21.89
N MET A 165 3.02 -1.33 -20.61
CA MET A 165 2.14 -2.37 -20.12
C MET A 165 1.50 -1.98 -18.79
N PHE A 166 0.37 -2.59 -18.45
CA PHE A 166 -0.25 -2.43 -17.14
C PHE A 166 0.24 -3.54 -16.22
N CYS A 167 0.66 -3.17 -15.01
CA CYS A 167 1.16 -4.08 -13.97
C CYS A 167 0.29 -3.97 -12.71
N ILE A 168 0.23 -5.05 -11.93
CA ILE A 168 -0.56 -5.14 -10.70
C ILE A 168 0.05 -4.29 -9.58
N SER A 169 1.37 -4.33 -9.38
CA SER A 169 2.07 -3.61 -8.32
C SER A 169 2.97 -2.51 -8.86
N GLN A 170 2.96 -1.36 -8.18
CA GLN A 170 3.91 -0.26 -8.39
C GLN A 170 5.29 -0.59 -7.83
N ARG A 171 5.35 -1.29 -6.69
CA ARG A 171 6.60 -1.57 -5.98
C ARG A 171 7.41 -2.72 -6.58
N ALA A 172 6.79 -3.67 -7.28
CA ALA A 172 7.44 -4.90 -7.75
C ALA A 172 8.77 -4.68 -8.52
N GLU A 173 8.85 -3.64 -9.36
CA GLU A 173 10.08 -3.30 -10.11
C GLU A 173 11.22 -2.74 -9.23
N HIS A 174 10.88 -2.25 -8.05
CA HIS A 174 11.79 -1.55 -7.15
C HIS A 174 12.22 -2.37 -5.92
N ILE A 175 11.78 -3.63 -5.82
CA ILE A 175 12.23 -4.59 -4.80
C ILE A 175 13.41 -5.38 -5.35
N TRP A 176 14.49 -5.51 -4.55
CA TRP A 176 15.75 -6.11 -5.00
C TRP A 176 16.28 -7.23 -4.12
N GLU A 177 15.88 -7.29 -2.84
CA GLU A 177 16.30 -8.32 -1.90
C GLU A 177 15.11 -8.99 -1.20
N GLY A 178 15.29 -10.22 -0.73
CA GLY A 178 14.26 -10.89 0.07
C GLY A 178 14.23 -10.33 1.50
N VAL A 179 15.40 -10.23 2.12
CA VAL A 179 15.57 -9.85 3.53
C VAL A 179 16.82 -8.98 3.66
N SER A 180 16.72 -7.82 4.31
CA SER A 180 17.82 -6.85 4.45
C SER A 180 17.49 -5.83 5.56
N SER A 181 18.46 -5.06 6.04
CA SER A 181 18.21 -3.98 7.01
C SER A 181 18.05 -2.58 6.38
N ALA A 182 18.39 -2.42 5.09
CA ALA A 182 18.33 -1.13 4.40
C ALA A 182 17.01 -0.93 3.63
N THR A 183 16.34 0.19 3.86
CA THR A 183 15.04 0.52 3.22
C THR A 183 15.18 1.23 1.88
N THR A 184 16.30 1.93 1.62
CA THR A 184 16.45 2.79 0.43
C THR A 184 17.33 2.19 -0.68
N ARG A 185 18.40 1.46 -0.32
CA ARG A 185 19.38 0.89 -1.28
C ARG A 185 19.03 -0.53 -1.75
N SER A 186 18.79 -1.45 -0.81
CA SER A 186 18.48 -2.85 -1.13
C SER A 186 17.00 -3.18 -1.21
N ARG A 187 16.13 -2.42 -0.52
CA ARG A 187 14.66 -2.54 -0.55
C ARG A 187 14.22 -4.02 -0.45
N PRO A 188 14.40 -4.66 0.72
CA PRO A 188 14.03 -6.05 0.94
C PRO A 188 12.50 -6.27 0.93
N ILE A 189 12.02 -7.50 0.89
CA ILE A 189 10.60 -7.80 1.14
C ILE A 189 10.30 -7.63 2.63
N ILE A 190 11.17 -8.16 3.50
CA ILE A 190 11.11 -8.02 4.96
C ILE A 190 12.36 -7.25 5.43
N ASN A 191 12.15 -6.15 6.13
CA ASN A 191 13.22 -5.42 6.77
C ASN A 191 13.56 -6.03 8.15
N THR A 192 14.84 -6.25 8.43
CA THR A 192 15.33 -6.90 9.65
C THR A 192 15.86 -5.94 10.71
N ARG A 193 15.62 -4.64 10.57
CA ARG A 193 15.98 -3.65 11.58
C ARG A 193 15.25 -3.97 12.89
N ASP A 194 16.01 -4.25 13.93
CA ASP A 194 15.48 -4.68 15.23
C ASP A 194 15.21 -3.49 16.14
N GLU A 195 14.22 -2.66 15.75
CA GLU A 195 13.72 -1.52 16.52
C GLU A 195 12.26 -1.79 16.88
N PRO A 196 11.99 -2.55 17.97
CA PRO A 196 10.65 -3.04 18.28
C PRO A 196 9.69 -1.95 18.76
N HIS A 197 10.22 -0.82 19.26
CA HIS A 197 9.44 0.22 19.98
C HIS A 197 8.55 -0.35 21.10
N ALA A 198 8.98 -1.49 21.65
CA ALA A 198 8.35 -2.24 22.74
C ALA A 198 9.45 -2.94 23.54
N ASP A 199 9.06 -3.76 24.52
CA ASP A 199 9.98 -4.61 25.28
C ASP A 199 10.77 -5.55 24.33
N ALA A 200 12.06 -5.26 24.16
CA ALA A 200 12.93 -5.93 23.21
C ALA A 200 13.24 -7.39 23.57
N GLU A 201 12.94 -7.84 24.79
CA GLU A 201 13.06 -9.25 25.16
C GLU A 201 11.85 -10.04 24.66
N LYS A 202 10.67 -9.40 24.59
CA LYS A 202 9.40 -10.07 24.29
C LYS A 202 8.97 -9.94 22.84
N TYR A 203 9.30 -8.83 22.18
CA TYR A 203 8.73 -8.49 20.89
C TYR A 203 9.76 -8.11 19.83
N ARG A 204 9.34 -8.21 18.57
CA ARG A 204 10.00 -7.63 17.39
C ARG A 204 8.98 -6.83 16.60
N ARG A 205 9.45 -5.85 15.84
CA ARG A 205 8.66 -5.17 14.81
C ARG A 205 8.97 -5.79 13.46
N LEU A 206 8.03 -6.55 12.91
CA LEU A 206 8.13 -7.03 11.54
C LEU A 206 7.80 -5.87 10.60
N HIS A 207 8.83 -5.35 9.93
CA HIS A 207 8.72 -4.23 9.01
C HIS A 207 8.67 -4.73 7.57
N VAL A 208 7.53 -4.56 6.91
CA VAL A 208 7.24 -5.05 5.56
C VAL A 208 7.20 -3.86 4.62
N ILE A 209 7.98 -3.90 3.53
CA ILE A 209 8.12 -2.74 2.63
C ILE A 209 7.72 -3.05 1.17
N VAL A 210 7.17 -4.22 0.93
CA VAL A 210 6.81 -4.75 -0.39
C VAL A 210 5.42 -4.29 -0.86
N GLY A 211 4.57 -3.83 0.05
CA GLY A 211 3.20 -3.42 -0.24
C GLY A 211 3.14 -2.11 -1.03
N ASP A 212 2.11 -1.98 -1.87
CA ASP A 212 1.77 -0.70 -2.50
C ASP A 212 0.99 0.19 -1.51
N SER A 213 0.96 1.49 -1.77
CA SER A 213 0.03 2.42 -1.11
C SER A 213 -1.35 2.21 -1.73
N ASN A 214 -2.33 1.86 -0.89
CA ASN A 214 -3.70 1.63 -1.34
C ASN A 214 -4.57 2.86 -1.15
N MET A 215 -5.38 3.15 -2.16
CA MET A 215 -6.42 4.16 -2.06
C MET A 215 -7.71 3.53 -1.53
N ASN A 216 -8.02 2.30 -1.93
CA ASN A 216 -9.23 1.61 -1.51
C ASN A 216 -9.14 1.10 -0.06
N GLU A 217 -10.14 1.45 0.76
CA GLU A 217 -10.26 1.03 2.17
C GLU A 217 -10.38 -0.49 2.30
N TRP A 218 -11.15 -1.14 1.40
CA TRP A 218 -11.30 -2.59 1.36
C TRP A 218 -9.98 -3.29 1.06
N ALA A 219 -9.21 -2.79 0.08
CA ALA A 219 -7.90 -3.34 -0.26
C ALA A 219 -6.91 -3.18 0.91
N SER A 220 -6.89 -2.03 1.58
CA SER A 220 -6.09 -1.80 2.79
C SER A 220 -6.46 -2.78 3.90
N TYR A 221 -7.77 -2.91 4.20
CA TYR A 221 -8.26 -3.80 5.24
C TYR A 221 -7.88 -5.26 4.98
N LEU A 222 -8.11 -5.76 3.76
CA LEU A 222 -7.73 -7.12 3.38
C LEU A 222 -6.21 -7.31 3.41
N LYS A 223 -5.41 -6.34 2.93
CA LYS A 223 -3.94 -6.42 2.95
C LYS A 223 -3.40 -6.60 4.36
N ILE A 224 -3.87 -5.80 5.31
CA ILE A 224 -3.44 -5.86 6.71
C ILE A 224 -4.01 -7.11 7.38
N GLY A 225 -5.30 -7.36 7.22
CA GLY A 225 -6.01 -8.47 7.86
C GLY A 225 -5.48 -9.84 7.45
N SER A 226 -5.32 -10.09 6.14
CA SER A 226 -4.79 -11.38 5.66
C SER A 226 -3.37 -11.64 6.16
N THR A 227 -2.55 -10.59 6.28
CA THR A 227 -1.20 -10.67 6.83
C THR A 227 -1.24 -10.96 8.33
N ALA A 228 -2.06 -10.24 9.09
CA ALA A 228 -2.25 -10.44 10.53
C ALA A 228 -2.73 -11.86 10.85
N LEU A 229 -3.67 -12.37 10.04
CA LEU A 229 -4.23 -13.71 10.13
C LEU A 229 -3.15 -14.77 9.91
N LEU A 230 -2.37 -14.66 8.84
CA LEU A 230 -1.28 -15.61 8.57
C LEU A 230 -0.19 -15.57 9.66
N LEU A 231 0.18 -14.38 10.14
CA LEU A 231 1.12 -14.24 11.25
C LEU A 231 0.62 -14.97 12.51
N ARG A 232 -0.66 -14.81 12.86
CA ARG A 232 -1.26 -15.47 14.03
C ARG A 232 -1.28 -17.00 13.87
N MET A 233 -1.60 -17.48 12.67
CA MET A 233 -1.54 -18.92 12.35
C MET A 233 -0.12 -19.49 12.52
N VAL A 234 0.90 -18.80 12.01
CA VAL A 234 2.30 -19.24 12.12
C VAL A 234 2.77 -19.23 13.58
N GLU A 235 2.45 -18.19 14.34
CA GLU A 235 2.76 -18.08 15.78
C GLU A 235 2.12 -19.19 16.61
N GLU A 236 0.92 -19.64 16.24
CA GLU A 236 0.21 -20.75 16.89
C GLU A 236 0.62 -22.14 16.33
N GLY A 237 1.65 -22.20 15.49
CA GLY A 237 2.24 -23.45 15.02
C GLY A 237 1.47 -24.17 13.91
N VAL A 238 0.55 -23.47 13.23
CA VAL A 238 -0.14 -24.03 12.06
C VAL A 238 0.88 -24.41 10.99
N GLN A 239 0.83 -25.66 10.52
CA GLN A 239 1.72 -26.13 9.47
C GLN A 239 1.25 -25.60 8.11
N ILE A 240 2.04 -24.69 7.55
CA ILE A 240 1.87 -24.12 6.22
C ILE A 240 2.73 -24.89 5.22
N ARG A 241 2.17 -25.17 4.05
CA ARG A 241 2.89 -25.85 2.97
C ARG A 241 4.07 -24.99 2.54
N ASP A 242 5.23 -25.61 2.33
CA ASP A 242 6.41 -24.90 1.83
C ASP A 242 6.16 -24.38 0.40
N MET A 243 6.17 -23.05 0.29
CA MET A 243 6.02 -22.28 -0.94
C MET A 243 7.26 -21.44 -1.22
N THR A 244 8.43 -21.81 -0.68
CA THR A 244 9.69 -21.10 -0.88
C THR A 244 9.95 -20.90 -2.37
N LEU A 245 10.08 -19.63 -2.77
CA LEU A 245 10.31 -19.23 -4.16
C LEU A 245 11.75 -19.51 -4.56
N GLU A 246 11.98 -20.02 -5.77
CA GLU A 246 13.35 -20.19 -6.31
C GLU A 246 14.07 -18.84 -6.37
N ASN A 247 13.34 -17.80 -6.78
CA ASN A 247 13.82 -16.43 -6.77
C ASN A 247 12.65 -15.47 -6.49
N PRO A 248 12.52 -14.95 -5.26
CA PRO A 248 11.39 -14.08 -4.89
C PRO A 248 11.35 -12.76 -5.66
N ILE A 249 12.52 -12.24 -6.07
CA ILE A 249 12.66 -10.97 -6.79
C ILE A 249 12.23 -11.09 -8.26
N ARG A 250 12.54 -12.23 -8.86
CA ARG A 250 12.01 -12.55 -10.18
C ARG A 250 10.51 -12.80 -10.10
N ALA A 251 10.07 -13.61 -9.13
CA ALA A 251 8.67 -13.98 -8.97
C ALA A 251 7.75 -12.77 -8.77
N ILE A 252 8.13 -11.80 -7.92
CA ILE A 252 7.30 -10.61 -7.65
C ILE A 252 7.04 -9.78 -8.92
N ARG A 253 8.04 -9.65 -9.80
CA ARG A 253 7.91 -8.94 -11.08
C ARG A 253 7.09 -9.75 -12.08
N GLU A 254 7.37 -11.05 -12.19
CA GLU A 254 6.63 -11.94 -13.10
C GLU A 254 5.13 -12.00 -12.77
N ILE A 255 4.78 -12.01 -11.48
CA ILE A 255 3.40 -11.92 -11.00
C ILE A 255 2.80 -10.55 -11.33
N SER A 256 3.53 -9.46 -11.02
CA SER A 256 3.04 -8.10 -11.27
C SER A 256 2.70 -7.84 -12.75
N HIS A 257 3.49 -8.43 -13.65
CA HIS A 257 3.32 -8.28 -15.10
C HIS A 257 2.12 -9.04 -15.67
N ASP A 258 1.61 -10.04 -14.95
CA ASP A 258 0.48 -10.85 -15.41
C ASP A 258 -0.82 -10.44 -14.71
N THR A 259 -1.55 -9.52 -15.33
CA THR A 259 -2.87 -9.10 -14.83
C THR A 259 -3.94 -10.20 -14.86
N SER A 260 -3.69 -11.36 -15.49
CA SER A 260 -4.58 -12.52 -15.39
C SER A 260 -4.40 -13.30 -14.09
N CYS A 261 -3.31 -13.08 -13.35
CA CYS A 261 -2.96 -13.80 -12.12
C CYS A 261 -2.80 -15.33 -12.33
N ARG A 262 -2.50 -15.80 -13.53
CA ARG A 262 -2.39 -17.23 -13.89
C ARG A 262 -0.96 -17.69 -14.14
N ARG A 263 -0.05 -16.76 -14.41
CA ARG A 263 1.36 -17.04 -14.65
C ARG A 263 1.94 -17.77 -13.44
N LYS A 264 2.59 -18.89 -13.73
CA LYS A 264 3.27 -19.69 -12.72
C LYS A 264 4.68 -19.16 -12.50
N VAL A 265 5.12 -19.22 -11.26
CA VAL A 265 6.49 -18.96 -10.83
C VAL A 265 7.07 -20.21 -10.18
N ARG A 266 8.39 -20.33 -10.21
CA ARG A 266 9.09 -21.53 -9.77
C ARG A 266 9.39 -21.49 -8.27
N LEU A 267 9.11 -22.59 -7.59
CA LEU A 267 9.47 -22.84 -6.21
C LEU A 267 10.87 -23.48 -6.12
N ALA A 268 11.51 -23.37 -4.96
CA ALA A 268 12.83 -23.95 -4.70
C ALA A 268 12.84 -25.49 -4.86
N ASN A 269 11.71 -26.14 -4.61
CA ASN A 269 11.52 -27.59 -4.82
C ASN A 269 11.25 -27.98 -6.28
N GLY A 270 11.31 -27.04 -7.23
CA GLY A 270 11.12 -27.27 -8.66
C GLY A 270 9.67 -27.26 -9.13
N ARG A 271 8.67 -27.23 -8.24
CA ARG A 271 7.26 -27.06 -8.61
C ARG A 271 7.02 -25.66 -9.19
N GLU A 272 5.99 -25.55 -10.02
CA GLU A 272 5.51 -24.27 -10.54
C GLU A 272 4.08 -24.02 -10.04
N VAL A 273 3.82 -22.81 -9.55
CA VAL A 273 2.54 -22.44 -8.95
C VAL A 273 2.22 -20.98 -9.27
N SER A 274 0.94 -20.67 -9.52
CA SER A 274 0.51 -19.28 -9.77
C SER A 274 0.35 -18.53 -8.44
N ALA A 275 0.37 -17.20 -8.47
CA ALA A 275 0.08 -16.39 -7.29
C ALA A 275 -1.32 -16.69 -6.72
N LEU A 276 -2.30 -16.95 -7.59
CA LEU A 276 -3.65 -17.33 -7.19
C LEU A 276 -3.67 -18.66 -6.45
N ASP A 277 -2.95 -19.67 -6.94
CA ASP A 277 -2.88 -20.99 -6.30
C ASP A 277 -2.11 -20.95 -4.97
N MET A 278 -1.05 -20.13 -4.88
CA MET A 278 -0.38 -19.88 -3.59
C MET A 278 -1.36 -19.28 -2.57
N GLN A 279 -2.08 -18.23 -2.97
CA GLN A 279 -3.02 -17.55 -2.08
C GLN A 279 -4.19 -18.47 -1.65
N ARG A 280 -4.67 -19.35 -2.53
CA ARG A 280 -5.66 -20.39 -2.16
C ARG A 280 -5.15 -21.35 -1.10
N GLU A 281 -3.90 -21.79 -1.20
CA GLU A 281 -3.32 -22.70 -0.21
C GLU A 281 -3.18 -22.05 1.17
N TYR A 282 -2.90 -20.75 1.23
CA TYR A 282 -2.93 -20.00 2.49
C TYR A 282 -4.37 -19.82 3.00
N LEU A 283 -5.30 -19.43 2.12
CA LEU A 283 -6.71 -19.22 2.45
C LEU A 283 -7.37 -20.50 2.99
N ASP A 284 -7.15 -21.65 2.35
CA ASP A 284 -7.70 -22.94 2.79
C ASP A 284 -7.30 -23.27 4.23
N LYS A 285 -6.06 -22.93 4.60
CA LYS A 285 -5.57 -23.08 5.98
C LYS A 285 -6.21 -22.06 6.90
N ALA A 286 -6.35 -20.82 6.44
CA ALA A 286 -6.95 -19.73 7.20
C ALA A 286 -8.42 -20.01 7.53
N LEU A 287 -9.24 -20.40 6.54
CA LEU A 287 -10.66 -20.74 6.69
C LEU A 287 -10.86 -21.84 7.75
N ARG A 288 -10.14 -22.96 7.63
CA ARG A 288 -10.22 -24.05 8.62
C ARG A 288 -9.79 -23.61 10.02
N TRP A 289 -8.82 -22.71 10.10
CA TRP A 289 -8.28 -22.22 11.37
C TRP A 289 -9.23 -21.24 12.05
N VAL A 290 -9.91 -20.35 11.31
CA VAL A 290 -10.90 -19.41 11.86
C VAL A 290 -12.25 -20.07 12.15
N GLU A 291 -12.63 -21.13 11.46
CA GLU A 291 -13.90 -21.86 11.68
C GLU A 291 -14.05 -22.31 13.14
N GLN A 292 -12.95 -22.75 13.75
CA GLN A 292 -12.89 -23.26 15.12
C GLN A 292 -12.83 -22.16 16.19
N ARG A 293 -12.88 -20.88 15.80
CA ARG A 293 -12.67 -19.73 16.69
C ARG A 293 -13.89 -18.83 16.72
N ASP A 294 -14.11 -18.18 17.86
CA ASP A 294 -15.16 -17.17 18.01
C ASP A 294 -14.57 -15.76 17.81
N ASP A 295 -13.98 -15.55 16.64
CA ASP A 295 -13.35 -14.28 16.25
C ASP A 295 -13.99 -13.79 14.94
N HIS A 296 -14.95 -12.89 15.06
CA HIS A 296 -15.74 -12.39 13.94
C HIS A 296 -14.89 -11.59 12.94
N VAL A 297 -13.89 -10.84 13.42
CA VAL A 297 -12.99 -10.05 12.56
C VAL A 297 -12.13 -10.96 11.70
N LEU A 298 -11.55 -12.01 12.29
CA LEU A 298 -10.73 -12.95 11.51
C LEU A 298 -11.56 -13.77 10.52
N LYS A 299 -12.80 -14.11 10.87
CA LYS A 299 -13.76 -14.75 9.95
C LYS A 299 -14.13 -13.82 8.79
N GLU A 300 -14.39 -12.54 9.08
CA GLU A 300 -14.66 -11.52 8.06
C GLU A 300 -13.46 -11.37 7.10
N VAL A 301 -12.25 -11.21 7.63
CA VAL A 301 -11.02 -11.13 6.82
C VAL A 301 -10.85 -12.35 5.93
N ALA A 302 -11.08 -13.56 6.46
CA ALA A 302 -10.97 -14.79 5.67
C ALA A 302 -12.04 -14.85 4.56
N ALA A 303 -13.27 -14.42 4.83
CA ALA A 303 -14.34 -14.33 3.83
C ALA A 303 -14.06 -13.27 2.76
N MET A 304 -13.53 -12.10 3.13
CA MET A 304 -13.09 -11.08 2.18
C MET A 304 -11.97 -11.61 1.29
N TRP A 305 -11.03 -12.37 1.86
CA TRP A 305 -9.94 -12.99 1.12
C TRP A 305 -10.47 -14.03 0.13
N GLU A 306 -11.40 -14.89 0.56
CA GLU A 306 -12.10 -15.85 -0.31
C GLU A 306 -12.79 -15.15 -1.49
N HIS A 307 -13.61 -14.14 -1.21
CA HIS A 307 -14.26 -13.31 -2.23
C HIS A 307 -13.25 -12.71 -3.23
N ALA A 308 -12.11 -12.21 -2.74
CA ALA A 308 -11.04 -11.71 -3.60
C ALA A 308 -10.50 -12.80 -4.55
N LEU A 309 -10.21 -13.99 -4.02
CA LEU A 309 -9.65 -15.07 -4.84
C LEU A 309 -10.67 -15.65 -5.82
N GLU A 310 -11.95 -15.70 -5.46
CA GLU A 310 -13.04 -16.09 -6.37
C GLU A 310 -13.19 -15.10 -7.52
N GLY A 311 -13.23 -13.79 -7.23
CA GLY A 311 -13.28 -12.76 -8.25
C GLY A 311 -12.06 -12.77 -9.16
N LEU A 312 -10.85 -12.96 -8.60
CA LEU A 312 -9.61 -13.09 -9.39
C LEU A 312 -9.56 -14.37 -10.24
N ALA A 313 -10.22 -15.43 -9.79
CA ALA A 313 -10.34 -16.71 -10.49
C ALA A 313 -11.37 -16.68 -11.61
N GLY A 314 -12.45 -15.94 -11.41
CA GLY A 314 -13.55 -15.76 -12.35
C GLY A 314 -13.48 -14.41 -13.07
N ASP A 315 -14.55 -13.63 -12.94
CA ASP A 315 -14.63 -12.28 -13.49
C ASP A 315 -14.01 -11.25 -12.53
N GLN A 316 -12.79 -10.80 -12.86
CA GLN A 316 -12.07 -9.77 -12.10
C GLN A 316 -12.86 -8.47 -11.96
N MET A 317 -13.79 -8.17 -12.87
CA MET A 317 -14.58 -6.93 -12.80
C MET A 317 -15.57 -6.90 -11.64
N THR A 318 -15.89 -8.05 -11.03
CA THR A 318 -16.65 -8.13 -9.79
C THR A 318 -15.94 -7.41 -8.63
N LEU A 319 -14.60 -7.31 -8.68
CA LEU A 319 -13.77 -6.65 -7.67
C LEU A 319 -13.45 -5.19 -7.99
N ARG A 320 -14.07 -4.60 -9.03
CA ARG A 320 -13.76 -3.24 -9.50
C ARG A 320 -13.95 -2.17 -8.43
N SER A 321 -14.90 -2.34 -7.52
CA SER A 321 -15.11 -1.41 -6.41
C SER A 321 -14.14 -1.63 -5.24
N GLN A 322 -13.39 -2.72 -5.22
CA GLN A 322 -12.67 -3.21 -4.04
C GLN A 322 -11.15 -3.17 -4.21
N VAL A 323 -10.65 -3.54 -5.39
CA VAL A 323 -9.22 -3.70 -5.65
C VAL A 323 -8.69 -2.56 -6.54
N ASP A 324 -7.72 -1.80 -6.02
CA ASP A 324 -7.19 -0.59 -6.64
C ASP A 324 -6.74 -0.81 -8.10
N TRP A 325 -5.89 -1.82 -8.35
CA TRP A 325 -5.36 -2.06 -9.68
C TRP A 325 -6.45 -2.45 -10.69
N ILE A 326 -7.53 -3.11 -10.26
CA ILE A 326 -8.67 -3.47 -11.12
C ILE A 326 -9.49 -2.22 -11.46
N ALA A 327 -9.82 -1.42 -10.44
CA ALA A 327 -10.51 -0.14 -10.61
C ALA A 327 -9.74 0.79 -11.57
N LYS A 328 -8.43 0.90 -11.35
CA LYS A 328 -7.55 1.73 -12.16
C LYS A 328 -7.39 1.20 -13.58
N ARG A 329 -7.21 -0.12 -13.77
CA ARG A 329 -7.13 -0.73 -15.10
C ARG A 329 -8.38 -0.43 -15.91
N ASP A 330 -9.56 -0.59 -15.31
CA ASP A 330 -10.84 -0.24 -15.95
C ASP A 330 -10.91 1.24 -16.35
N LEU A 331 -10.48 2.16 -15.48
CA LEU A 331 -10.41 3.59 -15.81
C LEU A 331 -9.47 3.88 -16.98
N VAL A 332 -8.27 3.29 -16.95
CA VAL A 332 -7.24 3.44 -18.00
C VAL A 332 -7.77 2.92 -19.33
N GLU A 333 -8.35 1.72 -19.36
CA GLU A 333 -8.88 1.09 -20.57
C GLU A 333 -10.04 1.90 -21.16
N LYS A 334 -11.03 2.29 -20.35
CA LYS A 334 -12.14 3.14 -20.81
C LYS A 334 -11.69 4.49 -21.34
N TYR A 335 -10.70 5.11 -20.70
CA TYR A 335 -10.14 6.38 -21.17
C TYR A 335 -9.38 6.20 -22.49
N ARG A 336 -8.62 5.10 -22.60
CA ARG A 336 -7.87 4.73 -23.80
C ARG A 336 -8.78 4.51 -25.00
N GLU A 337 -9.83 3.71 -24.84
CA GLU A 337 -10.82 3.40 -25.87
C GLU A 337 -11.59 4.65 -26.31
N ARG A 338 -12.11 5.43 -25.36
CA ARG A 338 -12.88 6.65 -25.65
C ARG A 338 -12.11 7.66 -26.49
N HIS A 339 -10.80 7.77 -26.27
CA HIS A 339 -9.95 8.78 -26.90
C HIS A 339 -9.00 8.24 -27.97
N GLY A 340 -9.09 6.93 -28.30
CA GLY A 340 -8.21 6.29 -29.28
C GLY A 340 -6.72 6.40 -28.96
N LEU A 341 -6.36 6.32 -27.67
CA LEU A 341 -4.98 6.51 -27.21
C LEU A 341 -4.23 5.18 -27.16
N SER A 342 -2.90 5.21 -27.22
CA SER A 342 -2.08 4.06 -26.84
C SER A 342 -1.87 4.04 -25.32
N LEU A 343 -1.51 2.89 -24.75
CA LEU A 343 -1.18 2.80 -23.33
C LEU A 343 0.07 3.64 -22.95
N ALA A 344 0.97 3.88 -23.91
CA ALA A 344 2.15 4.72 -23.74
C ALA A 344 1.86 6.23 -23.77
N HIS A 345 0.62 6.63 -24.06
CA HIS A 345 0.30 8.04 -24.25
C HIS A 345 0.41 8.83 -22.92
N PRO A 346 0.99 10.04 -22.90
CA PRO A 346 1.18 10.83 -21.67
C PRO A 346 -0.10 11.08 -20.85
N ARG A 347 -1.25 11.19 -21.51
CA ARG A 347 -2.55 11.29 -20.81
C ARG A 347 -2.91 10.04 -20.00
N ILE A 348 -2.48 8.86 -20.43
CA ILE A 348 -2.68 7.62 -19.66
C ILE A 348 -1.81 7.64 -18.40
N ALA A 349 -0.55 8.09 -18.51
CA ALA A 349 0.30 8.29 -17.34
C ALA A 349 -0.30 9.29 -16.34
N LEU A 350 -0.99 10.34 -16.83
CA LEU A 350 -1.72 11.26 -15.98
C LEU A 350 -2.92 10.60 -15.28
N VAL A 351 -3.66 9.72 -15.96
CA VAL A 351 -4.76 8.95 -15.34
C VAL A 351 -4.23 8.01 -14.25
N ASP A 352 -3.14 7.29 -14.54
CA ASP A 352 -2.45 6.44 -13.56
C ASP A 352 -2.07 7.22 -12.29
N LEU A 353 -1.47 8.39 -12.44
CA LEU A 353 -1.05 9.24 -11.33
C LEU A 353 -2.24 9.88 -10.59
N SER A 354 -3.22 10.41 -11.33
CA SER A 354 -4.39 11.12 -10.76
C SER A 354 -5.34 10.21 -9.99
N TYR A 355 -5.23 8.88 -10.18
CA TYR A 355 -5.91 7.91 -9.33
C TYR A 355 -5.53 8.07 -7.86
N HIS A 356 -4.28 8.43 -7.59
CA HIS A 356 -3.70 8.51 -6.25
C HIS A 356 -3.71 9.90 -5.62
N ASP A 357 -4.31 10.90 -6.28
CA ASP A 357 -4.36 12.24 -5.72
C ASP A 357 -5.27 12.27 -4.49
N VAL A 358 -4.72 12.69 -3.36
CA VAL A 358 -5.43 12.73 -2.07
C VAL A 358 -6.47 13.84 -2.00
N ASN A 359 -6.44 14.80 -2.94
CA ASN A 359 -7.44 15.85 -2.99
C ASN A 359 -8.79 15.25 -3.39
N ARG A 360 -9.74 15.24 -2.45
CA ARG A 360 -11.02 14.56 -2.62
C ARG A 360 -11.80 15.13 -3.80
N LYS A 361 -11.69 16.42 -4.11
CA LYS A 361 -12.47 17.04 -5.21
C LYS A 361 -12.04 16.58 -6.60
N ARG A 362 -10.76 16.22 -6.80
CA ARG A 362 -10.21 15.94 -8.14
C ARG A 362 -9.57 14.56 -8.31
N GLY A 363 -9.14 13.91 -7.23
CA GLY A 363 -8.54 12.57 -7.31
C GLY A 363 -9.52 11.53 -7.86
N LEU A 364 -9.06 10.70 -8.80
CA LEU A 364 -9.97 9.79 -9.51
C LEU A 364 -10.55 8.71 -8.59
N TYR A 365 -9.78 8.22 -7.60
CA TYR A 365 -10.31 7.31 -6.58
C TYR A 365 -11.49 7.95 -5.83
N TYR A 366 -11.32 9.16 -5.30
CA TYR A 366 -12.38 9.86 -4.57
C TYR A 366 -13.58 10.25 -5.45
N LEU A 367 -13.37 10.46 -6.75
CA LEU A 367 -14.45 10.62 -7.72
C LEU A 367 -15.24 9.33 -7.95
N LEU A 368 -14.59 8.15 -7.91
CA LEU A 368 -15.27 6.86 -7.95
C LEU A 368 -16.05 6.61 -6.65
N GLU A 369 -15.42 6.85 -5.50
CA GLU A 369 -16.03 6.71 -4.16
C GLU A 369 -17.31 7.53 -4.04
N ARG A 370 -17.29 8.82 -4.40
CA ARG A 370 -18.49 9.68 -4.41
C ARG A 370 -19.61 9.20 -5.32
N ARG A 371 -19.31 8.38 -6.32
CA ARG A 371 -20.29 7.80 -7.26
C ARG A 371 -20.76 6.41 -6.82
N GLY A 372 -20.34 5.93 -5.64
CA GLY A 372 -20.62 4.57 -5.17
C GLY A 372 -19.90 3.50 -6.00
N LEU A 373 -18.80 3.86 -6.68
CA LEU A 373 -18.00 2.95 -7.50
C LEU A 373 -16.69 2.51 -6.82
N ALA A 374 -16.47 2.92 -5.58
CA ALA A 374 -15.44 2.38 -4.70
C ALA A 374 -16.09 2.02 -3.36
N GLU A 375 -15.78 0.84 -2.87
CA GLU A 375 -16.25 0.32 -1.60
C GLU A 375 -15.61 1.08 -0.45
N ARG A 376 -16.41 1.29 0.60
CA ARG A 376 -15.98 1.93 1.83
C ARG A 376 -16.09 0.92 2.96
N MET A 377 -15.06 0.89 3.79
CA MET A 377 -15.04 0.14 5.03
C MET A 377 -15.23 1.06 6.23
N CYS A 378 -14.72 2.29 6.14
CA CYS A 378 -14.65 3.22 7.25
C CYS A 378 -15.73 4.30 7.17
N ASP A 379 -16.27 4.68 8.32
CA ASP A 379 -17.15 5.84 8.44
C ASP A 379 -16.35 7.15 8.39
N GLU A 380 -16.85 8.15 7.66
CA GLU A 380 -16.15 9.44 7.56
C GLU A 380 -16.10 10.15 8.92
N GLN A 381 -17.06 9.89 9.82
CA GLN A 381 -17.04 10.43 11.18
C GLN A 381 -15.86 9.88 11.99
N ASP A 382 -15.57 8.59 11.87
CA ASP A 382 -14.43 7.96 12.55
C ASP A 382 -13.12 8.50 11.98
N ILE A 383 -13.03 8.63 10.66
CA ILE A 383 -11.86 9.25 9.99
C ILE A 383 -11.64 10.68 10.49
N GLN A 384 -12.69 11.50 10.60
CA GLN A 384 -12.56 12.86 11.12
C GLN A 384 -12.14 12.88 12.59
N THR A 385 -12.69 11.99 13.41
CA THR A 385 -12.32 11.86 14.82
C THR A 385 -10.85 11.47 14.96
N ALA A 386 -10.37 10.52 14.15
CA ALA A 386 -8.98 10.08 14.12
C ALA A 386 -7.98 11.14 13.60
N THR A 387 -8.46 12.31 13.14
CA THR A 387 -7.56 13.45 12.82
C THR A 387 -7.19 14.30 14.03
N GLN A 388 -7.88 14.11 15.16
CA GLN A 388 -7.76 14.93 16.37
C GLN A 388 -6.83 14.30 17.39
#